data_AF-A0A1Q9CW02-F1
#
_entry.id   AF-A0A1Q9CW02-F1
#
_cell.length_a   1.000
_cell.length_b   1.000
_cell.length_c   1.000
_cell.angle_alpha   90.00
_cell.angle_beta   90.00
_cell.angle_gamma   90.00
#
_symmetry.space_group_name_H-M   'P 1'
#
loop_
_entity.id
_entity.type
_entity.pdbx_description
1 polymer ?
#
loop_
_entity_poly.entity_id
_entity_poly.type
_entity_poly.pdbx_seq_one_letter_code
_entity_poly.pdbx_strand_id
1 'polypeptide(L)'
;MTTEGTTSSAPSEPSYQLPWNAIPRFIPGTTDVTEYSKKLQFLAAMWPKESISLLAPRAALLCEGTSFKKVSKLPADKLKSNDESGVQILVATLGGSWGRSEVERKYDVFEKAIFGTIQKSDESNDSYLARHDVHFEELLAQNVSLEEVRAYVLLRQSALSAEDRKKIVVEMGGTLKYEKVSSAVRLLGSRFFSDLQGQRGAFRNKTYDANMVDEPGADDADRVYHAAAALIAAEDQDALTISSFEDELETFFQDTPELQEALVSYLEAPKVPKLLEKGLKDEILTRLPEEAISLAEAFNAAVALQGATAVEAILDTGPGHDSGD
;
A
#
# COMPACT_ATOMS: atom_id res chain seq x y z
N MET A 1 -7.66 72.43 -53.71
CA MET A 1 -8.16 71.06 -53.93
C MET A 1 -7.22 70.12 -53.24
N THR A 2 -7.68 69.58 -52.12
CA THR A 2 -7.00 68.71 -51.17
C THR A 2 -6.77 67.33 -51.75
N THR A 3 -5.55 66.80 -51.59
CA THR A 3 -5.16 65.43 -51.92
C THR A 3 -5.55 64.50 -50.77
N GLU A 4 -6.42 63.53 -51.03
CA GLU A 4 -6.81 62.47 -50.08
C GLU A 4 -5.67 61.46 -49.91
N GLY A 5 -5.15 61.34 -48.70
CA GLY A 5 -4.26 60.26 -48.28
C GLY A 5 -5.10 59.08 -47.79
N THR A 6 -5.13 57.99 -48.55
CA THR A 6 -5.71 56.71 -48.14
C THR A 6 -4.77 56.07 -47.11
N THR A 7 -5.21 55.98 -45.85
CA THR A 7 -4.56 55.17 -44.81
C THR A 7 -5.04 53.73 -44.92
N SER A 8 -4.16 52.84 -45.36
CA SER A 8 -4.36 51.39 -45.31
C SER A 8 -4.29 50.90 -43.87
N SER A 9 -5.41 50.44 -43.30
CA SER A 9 -5.43 49.72 -42.02
C SER A 9 -4.93 48.29 -42.22
N ALA A 10 -3.75 47.97 -41.67
CA ALA A 10 -3.29 46.60 -41.51
C ALA A 10 -4.19 45.85 -40.51
N PRO A 11 -4.42 44.53 -40.67
CA PRO A 11 -5.22 43.77 -39.72
C PRO A 11 -4.45 43.65 -38.40
N SER A 12 -5.07 44.04 -37.29
CA SER A 12 -4.54 43.81 -35.95
C SER A 12 -4.53 42.32 -35.65
N GLU A 13 -3.34 41.72 -35.52
CA GLU A 13 -3.19 40.39 -34.94
C GLU A 13 -3.82 40.37 -33.53
N PRO A 14 -4.45 39.25 -33.12
CA PRO A 14 -4.98 39.13 -31.77
C PRO A 14 -3.84 39.31 -30.77
N SER A 15 -3.88 40.41 -30.01
CA SER A 15 -2.91 40.69 -28.96
C SER A 15 -3.11 39.70 -27.82
N TYR A 16 -2.44 38.55 -27.88
CA TYR A 16 -2.34 37.63 -26.76
C TYR A 16 -1.53 38.31 -25.65
N GLN A 17 -2.22 38.93 -24.70
CA GLN A 17 -1.58 39.49 -23.50
C GLN A 17 -1.22 38.34 -22.55
N LEU A 18 0.06 38.23 -22.25
CA LEU A 18 0.56 37.23 -21.31
C LEU A 18 0.02 37.53 -19.90
N PRO A 19 -0.32 36.49 -19.10
CA PRO A 19 -0.92 36.65 -17.78
C PRO A 19 0.13 37.04 -16.72
N TRP A 20 0.79 38.19 -16.91
CA TRP A 20 1.87 38.66 -16.05
C TRP A 20 1.49 38.79 -14.57
N ASN A 21 0.23 39.12 -14.30
CA ASN A 21 -0.29 39.28 -12.95
C ASN A 21 -0.49 37.93 -12.22
N ALA A 22 -0.47 36.81 -12.95
CA ALA A 22 -0.62 35.48 -12.38
C ALA A 22 0.69 34.93 -11.79
N ILE A 23 1.83 35.58 -12.04
CA ILE A 23 3.13 35.14 -11.52
C ILE A 23 3.17 35.44 -10.00
N PRO A 24 3.27 34.41 -9.13
CA PRO A 24 3.28 34.62 -7.69
C PRO A 24 4.58 35.29 -7.22
N ARG A 25 4.48 36.10 -6.15
CA ARG A 25 5.64 36.62 -5.42
C ARG A 25 6.20 35.57 -4.47
N PHE A 26 7.51 35.61 -4.23
CA PHE A 26 8.18 34.74 -3.26
C PHE A 26 8.77 35.57 -2.12
N ILE A 27 8.20 35.43 -0.92
CA ILE A 27 8.63 36.13 0.29
C ILE A 27 9.23 35.10 1.27
N PRO A 28 10.55 35.18 1.57
CA PRO A 28 11.20 34.27 2.50
C PRO A 28 10.51 34.23 3.86
N GLY A 29 10.23 33.03 4.39
CA GLY A 29 9.60 32.82 5.70
C GLY A 29 8.08 33.02 5.72
N THR A 30 7.47 33.47 4.63
CA THR A 30 6.01 33.59 4.48
C THR A 30 5.47 32.68 3.39
N THR A 31 6.14 32.62 2.24
CA THR A 31 5.72 31.79 1.12
C THR A 31 6.15 30.34 1.32
N ASP A 32 5.20 29.41 1.26
CA ASP A 32 5.51 27.98 1.20
C ASP A 32 6.16 27.63 -0.15
N VAL A 33 7.36 27.04 -0.07
CA VAL A 33 8.17 26.75 -1.26
C VAL A 33 7.53 25.66 -2.11
N THR A 34 6.83 24.70 -1.52
CA THR A 34 6.16 23.60 -2.22
C THR A 34 4.96 24.12 -3.00
N GLU A 35 4.13 24.96 -2.38
CA GLU A 35 2.99 25.60 -3.02
C GLU A 35 3.43 26.55 -4.15
N TYR A 36 4.47 27.35 -3.91
CA TYR A 36 5.07 28.20 -4.94
C TYR A 36 5.57 27.40 -6.15
N SER A 37 6.25 26.28 -5.89
CA SER A 37 6.77 25.39 -6.94
C SER A 37 5.65 24.81 -7.80
N LYS A 38 4.55 24.34 -7.18
CA LYS A 38 3.36 23.84 -7.89
C LYS A 38 2.70 24.92 -8.73
N LYS A 39 2.57 26.15 -8.20
CA LYS A 39 1.99 27.28 -8.94
C LYS A 39 2.83 27.64 -10.16
N LEU A 40 4.16 27.70 -10.03
CA LEU A 40 5.05 27.97 -11.17
C LEU A 40 5.03 26.83 -12.20
N GLN A 41 4.98 25.57 -11.75
CA GLN A 41 4.88 24.42 -12.67
C GLN A 41 3.58 24.46 -13.48
N PHE A 42 2.45 24.71 -12.80
CA PHE A 42 1.16 24.87 -13.46
C PHE A 42 1.17 26.06 -14.43
N LEU A 43 1.77 27.18 -14.03
CA LEU A 43 1.86 28.37 -14.87
C LEU A 43 2.75 28.15 -16.09
N ALA A 44 3.88 27.45 -15.95
CA ALA A 44 4.77 27.10 -17.05
C ALA A 44 4.06 26.20 -18.09
N ALA A 45 3.26 25.23 -17.63
CA ALA A 45 2.49 24.34 -18.51
C ALA A 45 1.40 25.08 -19.31
N MET A 46 0.87 26.18 -18.78
CA MET A 46 -0.14 27.02 -19.46
C MET A 46 0.47 28.18 -20.26
N TRP A 47 1.76 28.45 -20.13
CA TRP A 47 2.39 29.61 -20.74
C TRP A 47 2.61 29.38 -22.24
N PRO A 48 2.42 30.40 -23.12
CA PRO A 48 2.72 30.25 -24.54
C PRO A 48 4.19 29.91 -24.76
N LYS A 49 4.46 28.86 -25.54
CA LYS A 49 5.80 28.29 -25.75
C LYS A 49 6.77 29.31 -26.36
N GLU A 50 6.26 30.20 -27.19
CA GLU A 50 7.00 31.26 -27.86
C GLU A 50 7.54 32.31 -26.87
N SER A 51 6.98 32.37 -25.66
CA SER A 51 7.27 33.39 -24.64
C SER A 51 7.70 32.82 -23.29
N ILE A 52 7.94 31.50 -23.20
CA ILE A 52 8.34 30.82 -21.94
C ILE A 52 9.65 31.38 -21.38
N SER A 53 10.55 31.84 -22.25
CA SER A 53 11.84 32.46 -21.88
C SER A 53 11.70 33.75 -21.06
N LEU A 54 10.51 34.34 -21.01
CA LEU A 54 10.22 35.53 -20.23
C LEU A 54 9.66 35.22 -18.83
N LEU A 55 9.17 33.99 -18.59
CA LEU A 55 8.53 33.61 -17.34
C LEU A 55 9.52 33.56 -16.17
N ALA A 56 10.61 32.80 -16.31
CA ALA A 56 11.60 32.63 -15.23
C ALA A 56 12.31 33.94 -14.84
N PRO A 57 12.75 34.82 -15.77
CA PRO A 57 13.32 36.12 -15.40
C PRO A 57 12.30 37.00 -14.65
N ARG A 58 11.02 36.95 -15.03
CA ARG A 58 9.99 37.73 -14.37
C ARG A 58 9.68 37.21 -12.97
N ALA A 59 9.58 35.89 -12.80
CA ALA A 59 9.41 35.26 -11.50
C ALA A 59 10.62 35.51 -10.57
N ALA A 60 11.84 35.50 -11.11
CA ALA A 60 13.05 35.84 -10.38
C ALA A 60 13.03 37.26 -9.81
N LEU A 61 12.51 38.23 -10.57
CA LEU A 61 12.36 39.63 -10.12
C LEU A 61 11.26 39.82 -9.08
N LEU A 62 10.36 38.85 -8.92
CA LEU A 62 9.29 38.84 -7.90
C LEU A 62 9.70 38.09 -6.63
N CYS A 63 10.96 37.68 -6.53
CA CYS A 63 11.56 37.17 -5.30
C CYS A 63 12.02 38.32 -4.42
N GLU A 64 11.77 38.24 -3.11
CA GLU A 64 12.09 39.32 -2.16
C GLU A 64 13.19 38.90 -1.15
N GLY A 65 13.84 39.89 -0.56
CA GLY A 65 14.76 39.68 0.56
C GLY A 65 15.95 38.75 0.24
N THR A 66 16.19 37.76 1.11
CA THR A 66 17.31 36.82 1.00
C THR A 66 17.18 35.83 -0.17
N SER A 67 15.96 35.57 -0.65
CA SER A 67 15.73 34.69 -1.82
C SER A 67 16.24 35.34 -3.10
N PHE A 68 15.99 36.64 -3.29
CA PHE A 68 16.51 37.38 -4.44
C PHE A 68 18.03 37.33 -4.53
N LYS A 69 18.73 37.44 -3.39
CA LYS A 69 20.21 37.35 -3.35
C LYS A 69 20.74 35.98 -3.81
N LYS A 70 19.94 34.91 -3.69
CA LYS A 70 20.29 33.58 -4.20
C LYS A 70 20.03 33.51 -5.71
N VAL A 71 18.84 33.92 -6.12
CA VAL A 71 18.39 33.87 -7.52
C VAL A 71 19.20 34.81 -8.42
N SER A 72 19.64 35.96 -7.92
CA SER A 72 20.43 36.94 -8.69
C SER A 72 21.83 36.46 -9.07
N LYS A 73 22.30 35.35 -8.47
CA LYS A 73 23.56 34.70 -8.84
C LYS A 73 23.42 33.72 -9.99
N LEU A 74 22.19 33.43 -10.43
CA LEU A 74 21.94 32.56 -11.56
C LEU A 74 22.35 33.25 -12.87
N PRO A 75 22.96 32.51 -13.82
CA PRO A 75 23.31 33.06 -15.12
C PRO A 75 22.04 33.43 -15.91
N ALA A 76 22.02 34.66 -16.43
CA ALA A 76 20.86 35.21 -17.14
C ALA A 76 20.45 34.37 -18.35
N ASP A 77 21.41 33.74 -19.04
CA ASP A 77 21.16 32.90 -20.20
C ASP A 77 20.37 31.64 -19.86
N LYS A 78 20.58 31.06 -18.67
CA LYS A 78 19.82 29.89 -18.20
C LYS A 78 18.41 30.25 -17.78
N LEU A 79 18.19 31.47 -17.29
CA LEU A 79 16.84 31.94 -16.96
C LEU A 79 16.01 32.25 -18.21
N LYS A 80 16.66 32.65 -19.32
CA LYS A 80 15.99 32.96 -20.59
C LYS A 80 15.87 31.77 -21.54
N SER A 81 15.88 30.54 -21.02
CA SER A 81 15.78 29.35 -21.86
C SER A 81 14.41 29.29 -22.56
N ASN A 82 14.38 28.71 -23.76
CA ASN A 82 13.14 28.57 -24.55
C ASN A 82 12.32 27.32 -24.15
N ASP A 83 12.58 26.78 -22.97
CA ASP A 83 11.98 25.58 -22.40
C ASP A 83 11.72 25.78 -20.90
N GLU A 84 11.16 24.77 -20.22
CA GLU A 84 10.86 24.86 -18.79
C GLU A 84 12.11 24.91 -17.90
N SER A 85 13.31 24.65 -18.44
CA SER A 85 14.55 24.52 -17.65
C SER A 85 14.91 25.78 -16.87
N GLY A 86 14.60 26.97 -17.40
CA GLY A 86 14.81 28.24 -16.69
C GLY A 86 13.94 28.37 -15.44
N VAL A 87 12.69 27.93 -15.51
CA VAL A 87 11.77 27.94 -14.36
C VAL A 87 12.14 26.84 -13.36
N GLN A 88 12.58 25.68 -13.84
CA GLN A 88 13.11 24.59 -13.03
C GLN A 88 14.30 25.03 -12.18
N ILE A 89 15.29 25.69 -12.79
CA ILE A 89 16.48 26.19 -12.09
C ILE A 89 16.10 27.23 -11.04
N LEU A 90 15.13 28.11 -11.34
CA LEU A 90 14.63 29.10 -10.39
C LEU A 90 14.02 28.41 -9.16
N VAL A 91 13.09 27.47 -9.37
CA VAL A 91 12.44 26.72 -8.30
C VAL A 91 13.45 25.94 -7.45
N ALA A 92 14.39 25.24 -8.10
CA ALA A 92 15.46 24.53 -7.40
C ALA A 92 16.32 25.46 -6.54
N THR A 93 16.63 26.66 -7.03
CA THR A 93 17.44 27.66 -6.29
C THR A 93 16.71 28.22 -5.06
N LEU A 94 15.38 28.30 -5.12
CA LEU A 94 14.52 28.67 -4.00
C LEU A 94 14.34 27.52 -2.98
N GLY A 95 14.85 26.32 -3.29
CA GLY A 95 14.74 25.13 -2.46
C GLY A 95 13.48 24.30 -2.73
N GLY A 96 12.78 24.57 -3.83
CA GLY A 96 11.60 23.81 -4.25
C GLY A 96 11.96 22.63 -5.14
N SER A 97 11.13 21.59 -5.12
CA SER A 97 11.20 20.50 -6.09
C SER A 97 10.35 20.84 -7.30
N TRP A 98 10.90 20.65 -8.51
CA TRP A 98 10.11 20.74 -9.73
C TRP A 98 9.45 19.40 -10.00
N GLY A 99 8.12 19.36 -9.92
CA GLY A 99 7.36 18.11 -9.85
C GLY A 99 7.47 17.41 -8.50
N ARG A 100 6.71 16.33 -8.34
CA ARG A 100 7.03 15.29 -7.36
C ARG A 100 8.27 14.58 -7.87
N SER A 101 9.19 14.17 -7.00
CA SER A 101 10.22 13.22 -7.46
C SER A 101 9.51 11.99 -8.05
N GLU A 102 9.99 11.45 -9.17
CA GLU A 102 9.39 10.24 -9.76
C GLU A 102 9.31 9.11 -8.73
N VAL A 103 10.28 9.09 -7.82
CA VAL A 103 10.37 8.26 -6.62
C VAL A 103 9.13 8.38 -5.72
N GLU A 104 8.79 9.60 -5.29
CA GLU A 104 7.64 9.84 -4.41
C GLU A 104 6.31 9.60 -5.14
N ARG A 105 6.23 9.93 -6.43
CA ARG A 105 5.04 9.64 -7.23
C ARG A 105 4.81 8.14 -7.36
N LYS A 106 5.87 7.36 -7.62
CA LYS A 106 5.81 5.90 -7.71
C LYS A 106 5.38 5.27 -6.39
N TYR A 107 5.94 5.76 -5.29
CA TYR A 107 5.58 5.33 -3.94
C TYR A 107 4.10 5.61 -3.61
N ASP A 108 3.62 6.82 -3.89
CA ASP A 108 2.23 7.20 -3.61
C ASP A 108 1.22 6.40 -4.42
N VAL A 109 1.48 6.19 -5.72
CA VAL A 109 0.60 5.39 -6.60
C VAL A 109 0.58 3.95 -6.14
N PHE A 110 1.74 3.39 -5.77
CA PHE A 110 1.82 2.05 -5.21
C PHE A 110 0.99 1.91 -3.92
N GLU A 111 1.16 2.82 -2.95
CA GLU A 111 0.45 2.73 -1.68
C GLU A 111 -1.08 2.79 -1.89
N LYS A 112 -1.55 3.65 -2.79
CA LYS A 112 -2.98 3.75 -3.14
C LYS A 112 -3.49 2.49 -3.81
N ALA A 113 -2.79 1.97 -4.81
CA ALA A 113 -3.22 0.79 -5.56
C ALA A 113 -3.27 -0.45 -4.68
N ILE A 114 -2.20 -0.74 -3.92
CA ILE A 114 -2.04 -2.00 -3.19
C ILE A 114 -2.73 -1.97 -1.81
N PHE A 115 -2.68 -0.84 -1.10
CA PHE A 115 -3.16 -0.76 0.29
C PHE A 115 -4.31 0.22 0.51
N GLY A 116 -4.48 1.19 -0.40
CA GLY A 116 -5.55 2.19 -0.32
C GLY A 116 -6.86 1.77 -0.99
N THR A 117 -6.82 0.77 -1.88
CA THR A 117 -7.98 0.36 -2.68
C THR A 117 -8.67 -0.83 -2.05
N ILE A 118 -9.52 -0.55 -1.08
CA ILE A 118 -10.35 -1.54 -0.38
C ILE A 118 -11.81 -1.16 -0.61
N GLN A 119 -12.66 -2.15 -0.89
CA GLN A 119 -14.09 -1.95 -1.02
C GLN A 119 -14.67 -1.54 0.35
N LYS A 120 -15.41 -0.44 0.38
CA LYS A 120 -16.08 0.00 1.61
C LYS A 120 -17.40 -0.74 1.79
N SER A 121 -17.86 -0.85 3.04
CA SER A 121 -19.13 -1.52 3.37
C SER A 121 -20.36 -0.84 2.77
N ASP A 122 -20.27 0.45 2.49
CA ASP A 122 -21.33 1.29 1.92
C ASP A 122 -21.14 1.56 0.41
N GLU A 123 -20.21 0.85 -0.24
CA GLU A 123 -19.84 1.09 -1.63
C GLU A 123 -20.34 -0.02 -2.56
N SER A 124 -20.87 0.37 -3.73
CA SER A 124 -21.25 -0.58 -4.78
C SER A 124 -20.03 -1.23 -5.44
N ASN A 125 -20.23 -2.46 -5.94
CA ASN A 125 -19.16 -3.20 -6.63
C ASN A 125 -18.59 -2.41 -7.82
N ASP A 126 -19.45 -1.78 -8.64
CA ASP A 126 -19.01 -1.00 -9.80
C ASP A 126 -18.14 0.20 -9.41
N SER A 127 -18.46 0.87 -8.31
CA SER A 127 -17.63 1.98 -7.79
C SER A 127 -16.26 1.47 -7.35
N TYR A 128 -16.20 0.33 -6.66
CA TYR A 128 -14.94 -0.27 -6.26
C TYR A 128 -14.07 -0.67 -7.46
N LEU A 129 -14.65 -1.35 -8.46
CA LEU A 129 -13.95 -1.74 -9.68
C LEU A 129 -13.38 -0.52 -10.42
N ALA A 130 -14.17 0.55 -10.56
CA ALA A 130 -13.70 1.77 -11.21
C ALA A 130 -12.49 2.41 -10.50
N ARG A 131 -12.46 2.43 -9.16
CA ARG A 131 -11.29 2.92 -8.41
C ARG A 131 -10.09 1.98 -8.56
N HIS A 132 -10.34 0.68 -8.54
CA HIS A 132 -9.31 -0.34 -8.73
C HIS A 132 -8.62 -0.16 -10.09
N ASP A 133 -9.40 -0.06 -11.16
CA ASP A 133 -8.87 0.10 -12.52
C ASP A 133 -8.02 1.37 -12.65
N VAL A 134 -8.50 2.52 -12.18
CA VAL A 134 -7.75 3.78 -12.24
C VAL A 134 -6.40 3.66 -11.52
N HIS A 135 -6.38 3.13 -10.30
CA HIS A 135 -5.14 3.04 -9.53
C HIS A 135 -4.15 2.01 -10.11
N PHE A 136 -4.63 0.88 -10.63
CA PHE A 136 -3.78 -0.14 -11.23
C PHE A 136 -3.29 0.25 -12.63
N GLU A 137 -4.08 0.96 -13.44
CA GLU A 137 -3.62 1.54 -14.70
C GLU A 137 -2.46 2.53 -14.48
N GLU A 138 -2.55 3.39 -13.46
CA GLU A 138 -1.46 4.30 -13.08
C GLU A 138 -0.19 3.56 -12.63
N LEU A 139 -0.33 2.38 -12.01
CA LEU A 139 0.77 1.52 -11.59
C LEU A 139 1.41 0.83 -12.80
N LEU A 140 0.59 0.28 -13.71
CA LEU A 140 1.02 -0.37 -14.95
C LEU A 140 1.78 0.62 -15.85
N ALA A 141 1.28 1.86 -15.95
CA ALA A 141 1.95 2.93 -16.69
C ALA A 141 3.37 3.25 -16.17
N GLN A 142 3.69 2.86 -14.93
CA GLN A 142 5.00 3.07 -14.31
C GLN A 142 5.94 1.86 -14.44
N ASN A 143 5.50 0.78 -15.10
CA ASN A 143 6.28 -0.45 -15.28
C ASN A 143 6.86 -0.99 -13.96
N VAL A 144 6.05 -0.99 -12.89
CA VAL A 144 6.48 -1.54 -11.60
C VAL A 144 6.59 -3.06 -11.72
N SER A 145 7.78 -3.59 -11.45
CA SER A 145 8.02 -5.04 -11.45
C SER A 145 7.54 -5.70 -10.15
N LEU A 146 7.25 -7.00 -10.18
CA LEU A 146 6.89 -7.77 -8.98
C LEU A 146 8.04 -7.80 -7.95
N GLU A 147 9.29 -7.74 -8.41
CA GLU A 147 10.47 -7.63 -7.57
C GLU A 147 10.50 -6.31 -6.78
N GLU A 148 10.10 -5.21 -7.41
CA GLU A 148 9.95 -3.90 -6.75
C GLU A 148 8.78 -3.92 -5.77
N VAL A 149 7.65 -4.55 -6.13
CA VAL A 149 6.49 -4.76 -5.24
C VAL A 149 6.95 -5.51 -3.99
N ARG A 150 7.66 -6.63 -4.13
CA ARG A 150 8.21 -7.41 -3.02
C ARG A 150 9.12 -6.57 -2.12
N ALA A 151 10.03 -5.80 -2.72
CA ALA A 151 10.96 -4.96 -1.97
C ALA A 151 10.23 -3.86 -1.18
N TYR A 152 9.20 -3.27 -1.78
CA TYR A 152 8.35 -2.28 -1.13
C TYR A 152 7.57 -2.88 0.04
N VAL A 153 6.86 -3.99 -0.17
CA VAL A 153 6.04 -4.65 0.87
C VAL A 153 6.91 -5.00 2.07
N LEU A 154 8.11 -5.56 1.82
CA LEU A 154 9.09 -5.86 2.85
C LEU A 154 9.50 -4.61 3.65
N LEU A 155 9.78 -3.50 2.97
CA LEU A 155 10.16 -2.25 3.63
C LEU A 155 9.01 -1.67 4.46
N ARG A 156 7.78 -1.68 3.91
CA ARG A 156 6.58 -1.16 4.58
C ARG A 156 6.24 -1.93 5.85
N GLN A 157 6.30 -3.26 5.80
CA GLN A 157 5.97 -4.14 6.92
C GLN A 157 7.12 -4.28 7.93
N SER A 158 8.31 -3.78 7.59
CA SER A 158 9.44 -3.79 8.52
C SER A 158 9.16 -2.94 9.77
N ALA A 159 9.71 -3.36 10.90
CA ALA A 159 9.62 -2.62 12.16
C ALA A 159 10.53 -1.38 12.23
N LEU A 160 11.07 -0.92 11.09
CA LEU A 160 11.90 0.28 11.01
C LEU A 160 11.07 1.54 11.30
N SER A 161 11.72 2.62 11.71
CA SER A 161 11.07 3.92 11.88
C SER A 161 10.60 4.49 10.53
N ALA A 162 9.62 5.39 10.53
CA ALA A 162 9.17 6.07 9.32
C ALA A 162 10.30 6.87 8.65
N GLU A 163 11.19 7.47 9.46
CA GLU A 163 12.35 8.20 8.96
C GLU A 163 13.33 7.28 8.23
N ASP A 164 13.61 6.09 8.78
CA ASP A 164 14.57 5.16 8.18
C ASP A 164 14.00 4.51 6.91
N ARG A 165 12.70 4.21 6.88
CA ARG A 165 12.03 3.79 5.63
C ARG A 165 12.18 4.86 4.55
N LYS A 166 11.93 6.13 4.90
CA LYS A 166 12.07 7.25 3.95
C LYS A 166 13.51 7.39 3.45
N LYS A 167 14.51 7.28 4.32
CA LYS A 167 15.93 7.31 3.93
C LYS A 167 16.26 6.23 2.91
N ILE A 168 15.83 4.99 3.14
CA ILE A 168 16.05 3.87 2.21
C ILE A 168 15.42 4.16 0.84
N VAL A 169 14.18 4.65 0.80
CA VAL A 169 13.49 4.96 -0.47
C VAL A 169 14.22 6.06 -1.25
N VAL A 170 14.68 7.11 -0.55
CA VAL A 170 15.40 8.24 -1.16
C VAL A 170 16.78 7.81 -1.68
N GLU A 171 17.54 7.04 -0.90
CA GLU A 171 18.87 6.56 -1.29
C GLU A 171 18.84 5.63 -2.51
N MET A 172 17.75 4.87 -2.69
CA MET A 172 17.57 3.96 -3.80
C MET A 172 16.96 4.61 -5.05
N GLY A 173 16.71 5.93 -5.03
CA GLY A 173 16.21 6.68 -6.19
C GLY A 173 14.89 6.12 -6.74
N GLY A 174 14.04 5.56 -5.88
CA GLY A 174 12.73 5.02 -6.26
C GLY A 174 12.72 3.69 -7.00
N THR A 175 13.88 3.09 -7.29
CA THR A 175 13.97 1.73 -7.83
C THR A 175 14.39 0.77 -6.72
N LEU A 176 13.40 0.21 -6.03
CA LEU A 176 13.63 -0.66 -4.87
C LEU A 176 14.11 -2.04 -5.33
N LYS A 177 15.43 -2.29 -5.21
CA LYS A 177 15.99 -3.63 -5.42
C LYS A 177 15.95 -4.44 -4.14
N TYR A 178 15.38 -5.64 -4.21
CA TYR A 178 15.23 -6.55 -3.06
C TYR A 178 16.52 -6.74 -2.25
N GLU A 179 17.66 -6.98 -2.91
CA GLU A 179 18.93 -7.22 -2.23
C GLU A 179 19.42 -6.01 -1.43
N LYS A 180 19.26 -4.80 -2.00
CA LYS A 180 19.68 -3.56 -1.35
C LYS A 180 18.76 -3.22 -0.18
N VAL A 181 17.45 -3.37 -0.36
CA VAL A 181 16.47 -3.15 0.71
C VAL A 181 16.69 -4.15 1.84
N SER A 182 16.89 -5.43 1.53
CA SER A 182 17.16 -6.48 2.54
C SER A 182 18.44 -6.19 3.32
N SER A 183 19.49 -5.72 2.64
CA SER A 183 20.75 -5.34 3.27
C SER A 183 20.57 -4.13 4.20
N ALA A 184 19.83 -3.10 3.77
CA ALA A 184 19.54 -1.93 4.59
C ALA A 184 18.68 -2.26 5.82
N VAL A 185 17.64 -3.10 5.66
CA VAL A 185 16.80 -3.57 6.76
C VAL A 185 17.62 -4.35 7.79
N ARG A 186 18.50 -5.27 7.35
CA ARG A 186 19.40 -6.01 8.25
C ARG A 186 20.39 -5.10 8.96
N LEU A 187 20.94 -4.11 8.26
CA LEU A 187 21.91 -3.18 8.82
C LEU A 187 21.28 -2.33 9.93
N LEU A 188 20.11 -1.76 9.68
CA LEU A 188 19.38 -0.92 10.63
C LEU A 188 18.76 -1.73 11.77
N GLY A 189 18.37 -2.98 11.52
CA GLY A 189 17.94 -3.92 12.55
C GLY A 189 19.08 -4.56 13.34
N SER A 190 20.35 -4.32 12.97
CA SER A 190 21.49 -4.91 13.64
C SER A 190 21.76 -4.26 15.00
N ARG A 191 22.22 -5.08 15.95
CA ARG A 191 22.60 -4.64 17.30
C ARG A 191 23.66 -3.54 17.28
N PHE A 192 24.57 -3.58 16.31
CA PHE A 192 25.62 -2.57 16.13
C PHE A 192 25.05 -1.17 15.95
N PHE A 193 24.00 -1.00 15.12
CA PHE A 193 23.39 0.31 14.90
C PHE A 193 22.56 0.79 16.09
N SER A 194 21.85 -0.13 16.77
CA SER A 194 21.13 0.20 18.01
C SER A 194 22.08 0.70 19.11
N ASP A 195 23.24 0.06 19.26
CA ASP A 195 24.28 0.45 20.22
C ASP A 195 24.93 1.78 19.83
N LEU A 196 25.17 2.02 18.53
CA LEU A 196 25.80 3.25 18.00
C LEU A 196 24.90 4.49 18.15
N GLN A 197 23.58 4.31 18.13
CA GLN A 197 22.60 5.37 18.39
C GLN A 197 22.28 5.56 19.88
N GLY A 198 22.94 4.81 20.79
CA GLY A 198 22.73 4.91 22.23
C GLY A 198 21.37 4.38 22.72
N GLN A 199 20.62 3.70 21.85
CA GLN A 199 19.32 3.10 22.15
C GLN A 199 19.55 1.75 22.86
N ARG A 200 19.73 1.79 24.18
CA ARG A 200 19.75 0.60 25.05
C ARG A 200 18.32 0.08 25.28
N GLY A 201 17.67 -0.39 24.22
CA GLY A 201 16.37 -1.06 24.26
C GLY A 201 16.50 -2.59 24.24
N ALA A 202 15.41 -3.29 24.58
CA ALA A 202 15.34 -4.74 24.47
C ALA A 202 15.52 -5.18 23.00
N PHE A 203 16.54 -6.01 22.74
CA PHE A 203 16.84 -6.53 21.41
C PHE A 203 15.79 -7.56 20.99
N ARG A 204 15.09 -7.32 19.88
CA ARG A 204 14.08 -8.24 19.34
C ARG A 204 14.77 -9.41 18.64
N ASN A 205 14.94 -10.52 19.35
CA ASN A 205 15.65 -11.71 18.86
C ASN A 205 14.73 -12.92 18.56
N LYS A 206 13.41 -12.71 18.58
CA LYS A 206 12.45 -13.77 18.26
C LYS A 206 12.59 -14.15 16.79
N THR A 207 12.70 -15.45 16.53
CA THR A 207 12.70 -16.03 15.19
C THR A 207 11.41 -16.81 15.03
N TYR A 208 10.62 -16.49 14.01
CA TYR A 208 9.37 -17.18 13.70
C TYR A 208 9.62 -18.22 12.60
N ASP A 209 8.83 -19.30 12.63
CA ASP A 209 8.76 -20.24 11.51
C ASP A 209 8.11 -19.56 10.28
N ALA A 210 8.49 -19.97 9.07
CA ALA A 210 7.98 -19.38 7.84
C ALA A 210 6.46 -19.60 7.66
N ASN A 211 5.92 -20.67 8.23
CA ASN A 211 4.50 -21.03 8.17
C ASN A 211 3.77 -20.68 9.48
N MET A 212 4.32 -19.80 10.31
CA MET A 212 3.60 -19.29 11.47
C MET A 212 2.36 -18.53 10.97
N VAL A 213 1.19 -18.99 11.37
CA VAL A 213 -0.09 -18.30 11.16
C VAL A 213 -0.44 -17.64 12.49
N ASP A 214 -0.79 -16.35 12.45
CA ASP A 214 -1.31 -15.67 13.62
C ASP A 214 -2.65 -16.32 14.01
N GLU A 215 -2.85 -16.64 15.29
CA GLU A 215 -4.18 -17.02 15.76
C GLU A 215 -5.14 -15.85 15.49
N PRO A 216 -6.38 -16.13 15.04
CA PRO A 216 -7.35 -15.07 14.77
C PRO A 216 -7.48 -14.20 16.01
N GLY A 217 -7.30 -12.89 15.83
CA GLY A 217 -7.50 -11.94 16.92
C GLY A 217 -8.94 -12.01 17.43
N ALA A 218 -9.18 -11.58 18.68
CA ALA A 218 -10.51 -11.60 19.29
C ALA A 218 -11.60 -10.99 18.37
N ASP A 219 -11.26 -9.94 17.62
CA ASP A 219 -12.17 -9.28 16.67
C ASP A 219 -12.54 -10.15 15.45
N ASP A 220 -11.65 -11.04 15.01
CA ASP A 220 -11.93 -11.98 13.91
C ASP A 220 -12.76 -13.17 14.40
N ALA A 221 -12.57 -13.62 15.64
CA ALA A 221 -13.42 -14.61 16.28
C ALA A 221 -14.88 -14.10 16.41
N ASP A 222 -15.06 -12.84 16.82
CA ASP A 222 -16.39 -12.21 16.89
C ASP A 222 -17.04 -12.10 15.51
N ARG A 223 -16.27 -11.79 14.45
CA ARG A 223 -16.78 -11.73 13.08
C ARG A 223 -17.24 -13.09 12.56
N VAL A 224 -16.46 -14.14 12.81
CA VAL A 224 -16.82 -15.51 12.44
C VAL A 224 -18.07 -15.96 13.20
N TYR A 225 -18.15 -15.65 14.50
CA TYR A 225 -19.32 -15.94 15.33
C TYR A 225 -20.58 -15.23 14.81
N HIS A 226 -20.47 -13.93 14.49
CA HIS A 226 -21.59 -13.18 13.92
C HIS A 226 -22.01 -13.67 12.53
N ALA A 227 -21.08 -14.11 11.70
CA ALA A 227 -21.38 -14.71 10.40
C ALA A 227 -22.13 -16.05 10.54
N ALA A 228 -21.67 -16.92 11.45
CA ALA A 228 -22.34 -18.18 11.74
C ALA A 228 -23.76 -17.97 12.29
N ALA A 229 -23.94 -17.02 13.22
CA ALA A 229 -25.25 -16.68 13.76
C ALA A 229 -26.24 -16.15 12.69
N ALA A 230 -25.74 -15.41 11.71
CA ALA A 230 -26.55 -14.93 10.59
C ALA A 230 -27.02 -16.07 9.66
N LEU A 231 -26.18 -17.08 9.44
CA LEU A 231 -26.54 -18.26 8.64
C LEU A 231 -27.59 -19.13 9.36
N ILE A 232 -27.44 -19.33 10.67
CA ILE A 232 -28.45 -20.01 11.49
C ILE A 232 -29.80 -19.27 11.44
N ALA A 233 -29.78 -17.94 11.56
CA ALA A 233 -30.98 -17.11 11.46
C ALA A 233 -31.64 -17.14 10.07
N ALA A 234 -30.87 -17.44 9.03
CA ALA A 234 -31.35 -17.64 7.66
C ALA A 234 -31.86 -19.07 7.41
N GLU A 235 -31.93 -19.91 8.45
CA GLU A 235 -32.31 -21.33 8.38
C GLU A 235 -31.43 -22.16 7.42
N ASP A 236 -30.17 -21.75 7.28
CA ASP A 236 -29.18 -22.50 6.50
C ASP A 236 -28.99 -23.90 7.12
N GLN A 237 -29.17 -24.94 6.31
CA GLN A 237 -29.22 -26.32 6.79
C GLN A 237 -27.87 -26.81 7.31
N ASP A 238 -26.78 -26.39 6.69
CA ASP A 238 -25.43 -26.78 7.10
C ASP A 238 -25.07 -26.08 8.42
N ALA A 239 -25.40 -24.80 8.54
CA ALA A 239 -25.20 -24.04 9.78
C ALA A 239 -26.04 -24.59 10.95
N LEU A 240 -27.30 -24.97 10.70
CA LEU A 240 -28.16 -25.59 11.71
C LEU A 240 -27.63 -26.95 12.17
N THR A 241 -27.11 -27.75 11.23
CA THR A 241 -26.51 -29.06 11.55
C THR A 241 -25.27 -28.90 12.42
N ILE A 242 -24.40 -27.95 12.06
CA ILE A 242 -23.20 -27.62 12.85
C ILE A 242 -23.60 -27.12 14.25
N SER A 243 -24.58 -26.22 14.35
CA SER A 243 -25.06 -25.70 15.64
C SER A 243 -25.62 -26.82 16.52
N SER A 244 -26.42 -27.74 15.98
CA SER A 244 -26.94 -28.87 16.76
C SER A 244 -25.83 -29.81 17.25
N PHE A 245 -24.80 -30.00 16.42
CA PHE A 245 -23.65 -30.81 16.80
C PHE A 245 -22.82 -30.13 17.89
N GLU A 246 -22.63 -28.81 17.82
CA GLU A 246 -21.94 -28.03 18.86
C GLU A 246 -22.68 -28.13 20.21
N ASP A 247 -24.01 -28.03 20.22
CA ASP A 247 -24.83 -28.19 21.43
C ASP A 247 -24.71 -29.61 22.04
N GLU A 248 -24.74 -30.64 21.19
CA GLU A 248 -24.55 -32.04 21.61
C GLU A 248 -23.14 -32.28 22.18
N LEU A 249 -22.13 -31.72 21.52
CA LEU A 249 -20.73 -31.80 21.93
C LEU A 249 -20.50 -31.07 23.27
N GLU A 250 -21.11 -29.89 23.45
CA GLU A 250 -21.04 -29.14 24.71
C GLU A 250 -21.67 -29.94 25.86
N THR A 251 -22.85 -30.51 25.63
CA THR A 251 -23.52 -31.37 26.61
C THR A 251 -22.63 -32.57 26.98
N PHE A 252 -22.00 -33.18 25.98
CA PHE A 252 -21.09 -34.31 26.19
C PHE A 252 -19.85 -33.94 27.01
N PHE A 253 -19.26 -32.76 26.77
CA PHE A 253 -18.15 -32.24 27.59
C PHE A 253 -18.58 -31.92 29.03
N GLN A 254 -19.80 -31.44 29.24
CA GLN A 254 -20.35 -31.21 30.58
C GLN A 254 -20.60 -32.51 31.34
N ASP A 255 -21.06 -33.56 30.64
CA ASP A 255 -21.32 -34.87 31.22
C ASP A 255 -20.03 -35.68 31.47
N THR A 256 -18.96 -35.38 30.73
CA THR A 256 -17.65 -36.08 30.83
C THR A 256 -16.50 -35.07 31.03
N PRO A 257 -16.32 -34.52 32.25
CA PRO A 257 -15.29 -33.52 32.53
C PRO A 257 -13.85 -34.03 32.29
N GLU A 258 -13.61 -35.33 32.39
CA GLU A 258 -12.30 -35.95 32.11
C GLU A 258 -11.90 -35.78 30.63
N LEU A 259 -12.88 -35.69 29.72
CA LEU A 259 -12.64 -35.44 28.30
C LEU A 259 -12.15 -34.01 28.07
N GLN A 260 -12.73 -33.05 28.80
CA GLN A 260 -12.30 -31.66 28.76
C GLN A 260 -10.85 -31.52 29.27
N GLU A 261 -10.51 -32.20 30.37
CA GLU A 261 -9.14 -32.24 30.88
C GLU A 261 -8.16 -32.87 29.87
N ALA A 262 -8.56 -33.97 29.22
CA ALA A 262 -7.75 -34.61 28.18
C ALA A 262 -7.53 -33.70 26.96
N LEU A 263 -8.56 -32.97 26.53
CA LEU A 263 -8.49 -32.03 25.42
C LEU A 263 -7.56 -30.85 25.73
N VAL A 264 -7.71 -30.23 26.90
CA VAL A 264 -6.84 -29.12 27.34
C VAL A 264 -5.38 -29.60 27.43
N SER A 265 -5.15 -30.79 28.00
CA SER A 265 -3.81 -31.36 28.10
C SER A 265 -3.19 -31.67 26.73
N TYR A 266 -3.99 -32.11 25.75
CA TYR A 266 -3.55 -32.30 24.37
C TYR A 266 -3.19 -30.98 23.68
N LEU A 267 -3.97 -29.92 23.87
CA LEU A 267 -3.73 -28.60 23.28
C LEU A 267 -2.52 -27.89 23.89
N GLU A 268 -2.29 -28.06 25.20
CA GLU A 268 -1.15 -27.48 25.92
C GLU A 268 0.16 -28.27 25.74
N ALA A 269 0.10 -29.51 25.23
CA ALA A 269 1.28 -30.31 24.98
C ALA A 269 2.16 -29.66 23.87
N PRO A 270 3.40 -29.24 24.17
CA PRO A 270 4.25 -28.59 23.19
C PRO A 270 4.59 -29.56 22.06
N LYS A 271 4.05 -29.35 20.85
CA LYS A 271 4.25 -30.12 19.60
C LYS A 271 5.44 -31.10 19.67
N VAL A 272 5.19 -32.28 20.25
CA VAL A 272 6.25 -33.24 20.58
C VAL A 272 6.61 -34.02 19.30
N PRO A 273 7.90 -34.29 19.02
CA PRO A 273 8.30 -35.01 17.81
C PRO A 273 7.57 -36.36 17.66
N LYS A 274 7.23 -36.70 16.41
CA LYS A 274 6.44 -37.87 15.90
C LYS A 274 6.69 -39.25 16.55
N LEU A 275 7.74 -39.43 17.34
CA LEU A 275 8.06 -40.68 18.04
C LEU A 275 7.38 -40.80 19.42
N LEU A 276 7.04 -39.68 20.06
CA LEU A 276 6.27 -39.65 21.32
C LEU A 276 4.75 -39.61 21.08
N GLU A 277 4.32 -39.13 19.89
CA GLU A 277 2.91 -39.14 19.47
C GLU A 277 2.28 -40.53 19.53
N LYS A 278 3.01 -41.60 19.20
CA LYS A 278 2.41 -42.93 19.13
C LYS A 278 2.05 -43.47 20.52
N GLY A 279 2.93 -43.27 21.50
CA GLY A 279 2.68 -43.68 22.89
C GLY A 279 1.63 -42.81 23.58
N LEU A 280 1.62 -41.50 23.30
CA LEU A 280 0.64 -40.57 23.86
C LEU A 280 -0.75 -40.77 23.24
N LYS A 281 -0.84 -41.07 21.94
CA LYS A 281 -2.10 -41.43 21.27
C LYS A 281 -2.68 -42.70 21.86
N ASP A 282 -1.89 -43.76 22.04
CA ASP A 282 -2.36 -45.03 22.63
C ASP A 282 -2.84 -44.85 24.08
N GLU A 283 -2.21 -43.98 24.87
CA GLU A 283 -2.62 -43.70 26.26
C GLU A 283 -3.88 -42.81 26.35
N ILE A 284 -4.06 -41.86 25.43
CA ILE A 284 -5.25 -41.01 25.39
C ILE A 284 -6.45 -41.78 24.82
N LEU A 285 -6.27 -42.52 23.71
CA LEU A 285 -7.31 -43.35 23.10
C LEU A 285 -7.83 -44.46 24.03
N THR A 286 -7.00 -44.97 24.94
CA THR A 286 -7.44 -45.98 25.93
C THR A 286 -8.26 -45.40 27.10
N ARG A 287 -8.26 -44.07 27.29
CA ARG A 287 -9.05 -43.38 28.32
C ARG A 287 -10.33 -42.75 27.78
N LEU A 288 -10.52 -42.75 26.46
CA LEU A 288 -11.70 -42.20 25.80
C LEU A 288 -12.80 -43.26 25.67
N PRO A 289 -14.09 -42.91 25.92
CA PRO A 289 -15.20 -43.78 25.55
C PRO A 289 -15.16 -44.12 24.06
N GLU A 290 -15.46 -45.37 23.67
CA GLU A 290 -15.45 -45.80 22.25
C GLU A 290 -16.32 -44.91 21.35
N GLU A 291 -17.40 -44.36 21.89
CA GLU A 291 -18.29 -43.42 21.21
C GLU A 291 -17.57 -42.10 20.83
N ALA A 292 -16.69 -41.58 21.68
CA ALA A 292 -15.93 -40.35 21.42
C ALA A 292 -14.84 -40.57 20.35
N ILE A 293 -14.25 -41.77 20.32
CA ILE A 293 -13.28 -42.16 19.29
C ILE A 293 -13.97 -42.24 17.92
N SER A 294 -15.14 -42.89 17.88
CA SER A 294 -15.96 -42.97 16.67
C SER A 294 -16.40 -41.59 16.17
N LEU A 295 -16.73 -40.66 17.07
CA LEU A 295 -17.13 -39.29 16.70
C LEU A 295 -15.95 -38.47 16.15
N ALA A 296 -14.76 -38.61 16.74
CA ALA A 296 -13.54 -37.95 16.27
C ALA A 296 -13.07 -38.49 14.91
N GLU A 297 -13.22 -39.80 14.67
CA GLU A 297 -12.96 -40.41 13.37
C GLU A 297 -13.99 -39.96 12.32
N ALA A 298 -15.27 -39.88 12.68
CA ALA A 298 -16.31 -39.34 11.82
C ALA A 298 -16.09 -37.87 11.47
N PHE A 299 -15.65 -37.05 12.43
CA PHE A 299 -15.30 -35.64 12.21
C PHE A 299 -14.12 -35.50 11.26
N ASN A 300 -13.03 -36.26 11.47
CA ASN A 300 -11.89 -36.25 10.55
C ASN A 300 -12.26 -36.72 9.14
N ALA A 301 -13.15 -37.70 9.02
CA ALA A 301 -13.66 -38.14 7.73
C ALA A 301 -14.53 -37.07 7.06
N ALA A 302 -15.39 -36.37 7.81
CA ALA A 302 -16.23 -35.28 7.32
C ALA A 302 -15.40 -34.06 6.88
N VAL A 303 -14.40 -33.66 7.65
CA VAL A 303 -13.47 -32.57 7.31
C VAL A 303 -12.65 -32.93 6.07
N ALA A 304 -12.21 -34.18 5.92
CA ALA A 304 -11.52 -34.64 4.72
C ALA A 304 -12.43 -34.62 3.48
N LEU A 305 -13.71 -34.95 3.64
CA LEU A 305 -14.72 -34.88 2.57
C LEU A 305 -15.05 -33.43 2.19
N GLN A 306 -15.22 -32.52 3.15
CA GLN A 306 -15.45 -31.09 2.90
C GLN A 306 -14.22 -30.41 2.28
N GLY A 307 -13.01 -30.81 2.67
CA GLY A 307 -11.77 -30.37 2.03
C GLY A 307 -11.67 -30.84 0.58
N ALA A 308 -12.15 -32.04 0.27
CA ALA A 308 -12.18 -32.56 -1.10
C ALA A 308 -13.23 -31.86 -1.97
N THR A 309 -14.43 -31.62 -1.46
CA THR A 309 -15.50 -30.91 -2.20
C THR A 309 -15.20 -29.43 -2.39
N ALA A 310 -14.54 -28.77 -1.44
CA ALA A 310 -14.08 -27.39 -1.61
C ALA A 310 -13.02 -27.26 -2.72
N VAL A 311 -12.13 -28.26 -2.86
CA VAL A 311 -11.13 -28.28 -3.94
C VAL A 311 -11.76 -28.57 -5.30
N GLU A 312 -12.75 -29.47 -5.38
CA GLU A 312 -13.49 -29.72 -6.63
C GLU A 312 -14.37 -28.54 -7.05
N ALA A 313 -15.06 -27.87 -6.12
CA ALA A 313 -15.88 -26.69 -6.40
C ALA A 313 -15.05 -25.49 -6.90
N ILE A 314 -13.79 -25.38 -6.47
CA ILE A 314 -12.86 -24.36 -6.97
C ILE A 314 -12.34 -24.70 -8.38
N LEU A 315 -12.20 -25.99 -8.70
CA LEU A 315 -11.70 -26.45 -10.01
C LEU A 315 -12.78 -26.50 -11.12
N ASP A 316 -14.06 -26.55 -10.78
CA ASP A 316 -15.18 -26.68 -11.74
C ASP A 316 -15.73 -25.33 -12.25
N THR A 317 -15.08 -24.20 -11.93
CA THR A 317 -15.49 -22.86 -12.42
C THR A 317 -14.77 -22.41 -13.70
N GLY A 318 -14.14 -23.32 -14.44
CA GLY A 318 -13.59 -23.05 -15.76
C GLY A 318 -14.69 -22.81 -16.80
N PRO A 319 -14.56 -21.83 -17.71
CA PRO A 319 -15.60 -21.51 -18.68
C PRO A 319 -15.81 -22.67 -19.65
N GLY A 320 -17.05 -23.18 -19.70
CA GLY A 320 -17.49 -24.16 -20.67
C GLY A 320 -17.15 -23.69 -22.09
N HIS A 321 -16.28 -24.44 -22.74
CA HIS A 321 -15.94 -24.25 -24.14
C HIS A 321 -17.12 -24.73 -24.99
N ASP A 322 -18.07 -23.83 -25.23
CA ASP A 322 -19.07 -23.98 -26.28
C ASP A 322 -18.33 -23.92 -27.62
N SER A 323 -17.95 -25.09 -28.11
CA SER A 323 -17.43 -25.28 -29.47
C SER A 323 -18.52 -25.96 -30.25
N GLY A 324 -19.19 -25.16 -31.08
CA GLY A 324 -20.09 -25.66 -32.09
C GLY A 324 -19.35 -26.54 -33.10
N ASP A 325 -19.99 -27.67 -33.41
CA ASP A 325 -20.23 -28.19 -34.75
C ASP A 325 -21.48 -29.08 -34.71
#